data_AF-A0A926C5I4-F1
#
_entry.id   AF-A0A926C5I4-F1
#
_cell.length_a   1.000
_cell.length_b   1.000
_cell.length_c   1.000
_cell.angle_alpha   90.00
_cell.angle_beta   90.00
_cell.angle_gamma   90.00
#
_symmetry.space_group_name_H-M   'P 1'
#
loop_
_entity.id
_entity.type
_entity.pdbx_description
1 polymer ?
#
loop_
_entity_poly.entity_id
_entity_poly.type
_entity_poly.pdbx_seq_one_letter_code
_entity_poly.pdbx_strand_id
1 'polypeptide(L)'
;MRTWALFLLVTIELAPRLQAQPTGKPYPDFNKTYSDTELYAYKSYYSARNDSVGLAYTYANLSKTQGKDYGVELDKFKNLLRYTPAVKHRSQNDYYQFMLLLIQYYYISQDFHSVQRSLMTCDSIIAYGIRTNKNNLQFGAYLFKINFLLSDPKNRPLVYTYIKRTKQLAMSKIQQAYYYYSLAAYLTGEKRYDEAIQTYQKGYAVNPKIGAINNQEFVFLFLSRVYRLKKDYANAIMFSRKELDLLTNPYSKLSLDPITQAELRRWANQELALVYHELGDYKKADAHWLNHNAEIDKISALKRTYGDFSDLQTAIIERELKLENENYKLSQRMAQETDRRKTTQLVAFTVIFGLLVLLILVLFFYYKQQIKALTNQRKIA
;
A
#
# COMPACT_ATOMS: atom_id res chain seq x y z
N MET A 1 0.18 -24.14 -1.77
CA MET A 1 1.23 -23.42 -1.02
C MET A 1 2.58 -23.37 -1.78
N ARG A 2 2.62 -22.90 -3.05
CA ARG A 2 3.83 -22.97 -3.91
C ARG A 2 4.41 -21.60 -4.34
N THR A 3 3.82 -20.48 -3.91
CA THR A 3 3.91 -19.17 -4.60
C THR A 3 4.41 -17.99 -3.74
N TRP A 4 4.77 -18.21 -2.47
CA TRP A 4 5.13 -17.14 -1.51
C TRP A 4 6.53 -16.53 -1.70
N ALA A 5 7.48 -17.26 -2.28
CA ALA A 5 8.85 -16.79 -2.47
C ALA A 5 8.96 -15.64 -3.50
N LEU A 6 8.09 -15.60 -4.53
CA LEU A 6 8.05 -14.48 -5.49
C LEU A 6 7.12 -13.33 -5.03
N PHE A 7 6.17 -13.61 -4.12
CA PHE A 7 5.30 -12.62 -3.46
C PHE A 7 6.10 -11.59 -2.64
N LEU A 8 7.18 -12.05 -2.03
CA LEU A 8 8.05 -11.22 -1.19
C LEU A 8 9.02 -10.36 -2.03
N LEU A 9 9.50 -10.88 -3.15
CA LEU A 9 10.35 -10.12 -4.08
C LEU A 9 9.60 -8.95 -4.75
N VAL A 10 8.35 -9.14 -5.19
CA VAL A 10 7.54 -8.07 -5.83
C VAL A 10 7.20 -6.93 -4.86
N THR A 11 7.03 -7.21 -3.57
CA THR A 11 6.80 -6.19 -2.52
C THR A 11 8.05 -5.34 -2.28
N ILE A 12 9.24 -5.92 -2.38
CA ILE A 12 10.51 -5.21 -2.11
C ILE A 12 11.01 -4.36 -3.28
N GLU A 13 10.50 -4.50 -4.51
CA GLU A 13 10.79 -3.49 -5.56
C GLU A 13 10.02 -2.18 -5.35
N LEU A 14 8.88 -2.22 -4.63
CA LEU A 14 8.04 -1.05 -4.35
C LEU A 14 8.52 -0.27 -3.12
N ALA A 15 9.10 -0.93 -2.12
CA ALA A 15 9.58 -0.28 -0.89
C ALA A 15 10.72 0.75 -1.11
N PRO A 16 11.76 0.51 -1.93
CA PRO A 16 12.79 1.48 -2.24
C PRO A 16 12.28 2.66 -3.07
N ARG A 17 11.23 2.49 -3.89
CA ARG A 17 10.60 3.62 -4.61
C ARG A 17 9.76 4.51 -3.69
N LEU A 18 9.31 3.96 -2.56
CA LEU A 18 8.74 4.73 -1.45
C LEU A 18 9.85 5.35 -0.57
N GLN A 19 11.07 4.82 -0.58
CA GLN A 19 12.22 5.31 0.22
C GLN A 19 13.23 6.17 -0.57
N ALA A 20 13.11 6.27 -1.90
CA ALA A 20 13.99 7.09 -2.73
C ALA A 20 13.73 8.57 -2.42
N GLN A 21 14.55 9.12 -1.53
CA GLN A 21 14.69 10.56 -1.35
C GLN A 21 15.10 11.19 -2.69
N PRO A 22 14.58 12.37 -3.05
CA PRO A 22 15.41 13.30 -3.80
C PRO A 22 16.60 13.61 -2.90
N THR A 23 17.78 13.11 -3.28
CA THR A 23 19.05 13.35 -2.59
C THR A 23 19.18 14.84 -2.29
N GLY A 24 19.06 15.25 -1.02
CA GLY A 24 19.31 16.63 -0.62
C GLY A 24 18.57 17.21 0.58
N LYS A 25 17.66 16.51 1.28
CA LYS A 25 17.10 17.04 2.55
C LYS A 25 17.15 16.00 3.69
N PRO A 26 17.82 16.31 4.82
CA PRO A 26 17.87 15.41 5.97
C PRO A 26 16.52 15.35 6.70
N TYR A 27 16.37 14.39 7.61
CA TYR A 27 15.30 14.40 8.63
C TYR A 27 15.20 15.79 9.28
N PRO A 28 14.01 16.21 9.77
CA PRO A 28 13.90 17.48 10.46
C PRO A 28 14.89 17.49 11.62
N ASP A 29 15.78 18.47 11.61
CA ASP A 29 16.62 18.78 12.74
C ASP A 29 15.69 19.26 13.85
N PHE A 30 15.46 18.41 14.85
CA PHE A 30 14.53 18.69 15.95
C PHE A 30 14.96 19.90 16.80
N ASN A 31 16.15 20.46 16.56
CA ASN A 31 16.62 21.69 17.18
C ASN A 31 16.35 22.96 16.34
N LYS A 32 15.72 22.83 15.15
CA LYS A 32 15.39 23.96 14.27
C LYS A 32 13.92 24.32 14.36
N THR A 33 13.62 25.61 14.48
CA THR A 33 12.26 26.15 14.39
C THR A 33 11.81 26.16 12.93
N TYR A 34 10.71 25.46 12.64
CA TYR A 34 10.09 25.43 11.32
C TYR A 34 8.92 26.41 11.26
N SER A 35 8.66 26.96 10.08
CA SER A 35 7.40 27.69 9.85
C SER A 35 6.22 26.72 9.85
N ASP A 36 5.02 27.22 10.20
CA ASP A 36 3.81 26.40 10.25
C ASP A 36 3.50 25.71 8.91
N THR A 37 3.83 26.37 7.80
CA THR A 37 3.67 25.84 6.43
C THR A 37 4.61 24.66 6.16
N GLU A 38 5.85 24.71 6.65
CA GLU A 38 6.83 23.64 6.51
C GLU A 38 6.48 22.45 7.41
N LEU A 39 5.99 22.71 8.62
CA LEU A 39 5.53 21.69 9.55
C LEU A 39 4.26 20.99 9.03
N TYR A 40 3.34 21.74 8.41
CA TYR A 40 2.15 21.21 7.75
C TYR A 40 2.52 20.34 6.55
N ALA A 41 3.41 20.80 5.67
CA ALA A 41 3.88 20.01 4.52
C ALA A 41 4.57 18.70 4.95
N TYR A 42 5.36 18.73 6.03
CA TYR A 42 5.97 17.53 6.62
C TYR A 42 4.91 16.58 7.17
N LYS A 43 3.97 17.07 7.99
CA LYS A 43 2.89 16.26 8.58
C LYS A 43 1.98 15.65 7.51
N SER A 44 1.61 16.40 6.48
CA SER A 44 0.81 15.91 5.35
C SER A 44 1.54 14.84 4.53
N TYR A 45 2.86 14.94 4.35
CA TYR A 45 3.67 13.94 3.65
C TYR A 45 3.74 12.60 4.40
N TYR A 46 3.89 12.63 5.73
CA TYR A 46 3.95 11.41 6.56
C TYR A 46 2.56 10.79 6.84
N SER A 47 1.51 11.61 7.02
CA SER A 47 0.11 11.16 7.11
C SER A 47 -0.31 10.41 5.84
N ALA A 48 -0.06 11.01 4.67
CA ALA A 48 -0.49 10.46 3.38
C ALA A 48 0.11 9.09 3.01
N ARG A 49 1.27 8.73 3.62
CA ARG A 49 1.99 7.47 3.40
C ARG A 49 1.51 6.35 4.30
N ASN A 50 1.09 6.66 5.53
CA ASN A 50 0.50 5.70 6.47
C ASN A 50 -0.99 5.47 6.19
N ASP A 51 -1.68 6.49 5.66
CA ASP A 51 -3.11 6.44 5.36
C ASP A 51 -3.49 5.48 4.24
N SER A 52 -2.67 5.25 3.22
CA SER A 52 -3.05 4.37 2.09
C SER A 52 -3.06 2.88 2.46
N VAL A 53 -2.15 2.47 3.35
CA VAL A 53 -2.12 1.10 3.90
C VAL A 53 -3.16 0.96 5.00
N GLY A 54 -3.32 1.98 5.85
CA GLY A 54 -4.38 2.07 6.85
C GLY A 54 -5.77 1.98 6.23
N LEU A 55 -6.10 2.80 5.23
CA LEU A 55 -7.40 2.78 4.53
C LEU A 55 -7.68 1.43 3.86
N ALA A 56 -6.68 0.78 3.26
CA ALA A 56 -6.86 -0.56 2.68
C ALA A 56 -7.26 -1.58 3.76
N TYR A 57 -6.60 -1.51 4.91
CA TYR A 57 -6.79 -2.41 6.04
C TYR A 57 -8.11 -2.15 6.78
N THR A 58 -8.45 -0.87 7.01
CA THR A 58 -9.71 -0.45 7.65
C THR A 58 -10.93 -0.82 6.80
N TYR A 59 -10.90 -0.63 5.47
CA TYR A 59 -12.01 -1.04 4.60
C TYR A 59 -12.16 -2.57 4.49
N ALA A 60 -11.04 -3.29 4.48
CA ALA A 60 -11.01 -4.74 4.49
C ALA A 60 -11.59 -5.33 5.80
N ASN A 61 -11.32 -4.70 6.95
CA ASN A 61 -11.88 -5.12 8.23
C ASN A 61 -13.36 -4.73 8.39
N LEU A 62 -13.77 -3.52 7.97
CA LEU A 62 -15.16 -3.05 8.01
C LEU A 62 -16.12 -3.98 7.25
N SER A 63 -15.70 -4.46 6.08
CA SER A 63 -16.49 -5.38 5.25
C SER A 63 -16.60 -6.80 5.82
N LYS A 64 -15.61 -7.24 6.60
CA LYS A 64 -15.60 -8.53 7.31
C LYS A 64 -16.49 -8.50 8.57
N THR A 65 -16.48 -7.40 9.32
CA THR A 65 -17.24 -7.27 10.58
C THR A 65 -18.74 -7.03 10.39
N GLN A 66 -19.19 -6.57 9.22
CA GLN A 66 -20.59 -6.14 9.04
C GLN A 66 -21.44 -7.07 8.14
N GLY A 67 -20.88 -8.16 7.59
CA GLY A 67 -21.64 -9.10 6.75
C GLY A 67 -22.30 -8.46 5.52
N LYS A 68 -21.82 -7.30 5.08
CA LYS A 68 -22.42 -6.51 3.99
C LYS A 68 -21.92 -6.98 2.63
N ASP A 69 -22.78 -6.84 1.62
CA ASP A 69 -22.45 -7.09 0.21
C ASP A 69 -21.29 -6.19 -0.25
N TYR A 70 -20.17 -6.84 -0.59
CA TYR A 70 -18.93 -6.20 -1.03
C TYR A 70 -19.08 -5.39 -2.32
N GLY A 71 -20.09 -5.66 -3.17
CA GLY A 71 -20.34 -4.88 -4.38
C GLY A 71 -20.70 -3.42 -4.07
N VAL A 72 -21.48 -3.21 -3.01
CA VAL A 72 -21.93 -1.87 -2.58
C VAL A 72 -20.78 -1.06 -1.97
N GLU A 73 -19.88 -1.69 -1.23
CA GLU A 73 -18.72 -1.01 -0.65
C GLU A 73 -17.66 -0.67 -1.70
N LEU A 74 -17.50 -1.49 -2.74
CA LEU A 74 -16.63 -1.17 -3.88
C LEU A 74 -17.14 0.05 -4.66
N ASP A 75 -18.46 0.20 -4.83
CA ASP A 75 -19.04 1.37 -5.51
C ASP A 75 -19.02 2.62 -4.62
N LYS A 76 -19.20 2.48 -3.30
CA LYS A 76 -18.94 3.57 -2.34
C LYS A 76 -17.49 4.00 -2.35
N PHE A 77 -16.53 3.08 -2.45
CA PHE A 77 -15.11 3.39 -2.53
C PHE A 77 -14.74 4.07 -3.86
N LYS A 78 -15.26 3.59 -5.00
CA LYS A 78 -15.13 4.28 -6.30
C LYS A 78 -15.70 5.71 -6.24
N ASN A 79 -16.81 5.90 -5.52
CA ASN A 79 -17.40 7.22 -5.32
C ASN A 79 -16.56 8.09 -4.36
N LEU A 80 -16.03 7.54 -3.28
CA LEU A 80 -15.15 8.26 -2.35
C LEU A 80 -13.88 8.76 -3.06
N LEU A 81 -13.28 7.93 -3.91
CA LEU A 81 -12.13 8.30 -4.74
C LEU A 81 -12.45 9.39 -5.78
N ARG A 82 -13.70 9.49 -6.23
CA ARG A 82 -14.15 10.58 -7.13
C ARG A 82 -14.30 11.92 -6.40
N TYR A 83 -14.59 11.91 -5.11
CA TYR A 83 -14.95 13.12 -4.35
C TYR A 83 -13.91 13.58 -3.32
N THR A 84 -12.82 12.85 -3.11
CA THR A 84 -11.75 13.27 -2.18
C THR A 84 -10.74 14.17 -2.89
N PRO A 85 -10.65 15.49 -2.60
CA PRO A 85 -9.75 16.41 -3.32
C PRO A 85 -8.26 16.06 -3.16
N ALA A 86 -7.90 15.38 -2.06
CA ALA A 86 -6.55 14.88 -1.81
C ALA A 86 -6.10 13.76 -2.77
N VAL A 87 -7.02 13.08 -3.46
CA VAL A 87 -6.70 12.04 -4.46
C VAL A 87 -6.44 12.65 -5.84
N LYS A 88 -7.00 13.84 -6.12
CA LYS A 88 -6.80 14.57 -7.38
C LYS A 88 -5.34 15.00 -7.62
N HIS A 89 -4.55 15.10 -6.55
CA HIS A 89 -3.13 15.45 -6.59
C HIS A 89 -2.18 14.26 -6.40
N ARG A 90 -2.68 13.03 -6.21
CA ARG A 90 -1.83 11.83 -6.18
C ARG A 90 -1.48 11.40 -7.59
N SER A 91 -0.27 10.87 -7.76
CA SER A 91 0.12 10.33 -9.06
C SER A 91 -0.74 9.09 -9.35
N GLN A 92 -1.19 8.91 -10.59
CA GLN A 92 -1.90 7.67 -10.98
C GLN A 92 -1.10 6.39 -10.68
N ASN A 93 0.21 6.47 -10.40
CA ASN A 93 1.01 5.33 -9.94
C ASN A 93 0.57 4.81 -8.57
N ASP A 94 0.10 5.68 -7.66
CA ASP A 94 -0.26 5.31 -6.29
C ASP A 94 -1.52 4.43 -6.24
N TYR A 95 -2.47 4.69 -7.14
CA TYR A 95 -3.71 3.90 -7.30
C TYR A 95 -3.44 2.44 -7.73
N TYR A 96 -2.43 2.22 -8.58
CA TYR A 96 -2.13 0.88 -9.06
C TYR A 96 -1.16 0.11 -8.16
N GLN A 97 -0.31 0.81 -7.41
CA GLN A 97 0.38 0.20 -6.27
C GLN A 97 -0.62 -0.28 -5.21
N PHE A 98 -1.67 0.50 -4.96
CA PHE A 98 -2.80 0.10 -4.11
C PHE A 98 -3.55 -1.12 -4.67
N MET A 99 -3.76 -1.22 -5.99
CA MET A 99 -4.36 -2.42 -6.60
C MET A 99 -3.46 -3.66 -6.48
N LEU A 100 -2.14 -3.51 -6.52
CA LEU A 100 -1.19 -4.59 -6.24
C LEU A 100 -1.23 -5.02 -4.76
N LEU A 101 -1.39 -4.06 -3.84
CA LEU A 101 -1.61 -4.34 -2.41
C LEU A 101 -2.95 -5.06 -2.17
N LEU A 102 -4.01 -4.70 -2.90
CA LEU A 102 -5.31 -5.40 -2.86
C LEU A 102 -5.20 -6.83 -3.38
N ILE A 103 -4.48 -7.04 -4.48
CA ILE A 103 -4.18 -8.36 -5.01
C ILE A 103 -3.38 -9.18 -3.97
N GLN A 104 -2.43 -8.57 -3.26
CA GLN A 104 -1.69 -9.20 -2.17
C GLN A 104 -2.61 -9.56 -0.99
N TYR A 105 -3.53 -8.68 -0.61
CA TYR A 105 -4.52 -8.93 0.44
C TYR A 105 -5.45 -10.11 0.09
N TYR A 106 -6.01 -10.13 -1.12
CA TYR A 106 -6.86 -11.22 -1.60
C TYR A 106 -6.10 -12.55 -1.75
N TYR A 107 -4.79 -12.50 -1.97
CA TYR A 107 -3.94 -13.68 -2.01
C TYR A 107 -3.69 -14.26 -0.60
N ILE A 108 -3.58 -13.41 0.42
CA ILE A 108 -3.43 -13.82 1.82
C ILE A 108 -4.70 -14.50 2.34
N SER A 109 -5.89 -14.07 1.89
CA SER A 109 -7.17 -14.60 2.40
C SER A 109 -7.46 -16.05 1.99
N GLN A 110 -6.73 -16.62 1.01
CA GLN A 110 -6.85 -18.01 0.51
C GLN A 110 -8.27 -18.50 0.16
N ASP A 111 -9.23 -17.60 -0.02
CA ASP A 111 -10.58 -17.92 -0.46
C ASP A 111 -10.64 -18.03 -2.00
N PHE A 112 -11.37 -19.01 -2.52
CA PHE A 112 -11.57 -19.18 -3.96
C PHE A 112 -12.14 -17.91 -4.62
N HIS A 113 -13.06 -17.23 -3.95
CA HIS A 113 -13.62 -15.98 -4.48
C HIS A 113 -12.62 -14.83 -4.47
N SER A 114 -11.64 -14.81 -3.55
CA SER A 114 -10.59 -13.79 -3.53
C SER A 114 -9.59 -14.00 -4.66
N VAL A 115 -9.30 -15.26 -4.99
CA VAL A 115 -8.49 -15.65 -6.14
C VAL A 115 -9.07 -15.17 -7.46
N GLN A 116 -10.33 -15.49 -7.74
CA GLN A 116 -10.94 -15.14 -9.03
C GLN A 116 -11.00 -13.63 -9.21
N ARG A 117 -11.34 -12.90 -8.14
CA ARG A 117 -11.31 -11.43 -8.11
C ARG A 117 -9.90 -10.87 -8.34
N SER A 118 -8.87 -11.50 -7.79
CA SER A 118 -7.48 -11.10 -8.02
C SER A 118 -7.10 -11.22 -9.50
N LEU A 119 -7.47 -12.32 -10.15
CA LEU A 119 -7.22 -12.53 -11.58
C LEU A 119 -7.97 -11.52 -12.45
N MET A 120 -9.25 -11.24 -12.16
CA MET A 120 -10.03 -10.20 -12.84
C MET A 120 -9.42 -8.81 -12.66
N THR A 121 -8.88 -8.54 -11.46
CA THR A 121 -8.16 -7.31 -11.17
C THR A 121 -6.89 -7.21 -12.02
N CYS A 122 -6.11 -8.28 -12.12
CA CYS A 122 -4.95 -8.32 -13.02
C CYS A 122 -5.34 -8.05 -14.48
N ASP A 123 -6.45 -8.60 -14.96
CA ASP A 123 -6.92 -8.35 -16.33
C ASP A 123 -7.28 -6.88 -16.55
N SER A 124 -7.93 -6.25 -15.58
CA SER A 124 -8.23 -4.81 -15.61
C SER A 124 -6.96 -3.96 -15.63
N ILE A 125 -5.96 -4.35 -14.83
CA ILE A 125 -4.64 -3.69 -14.78
C ILE A 125 -3.90 -3.84 -16.11
N ILE A 126 -3.91 -5.03 -16.72
CA ILE A 126 -3.30 -5.29 -18.02
C ILE A 126 -3.96 -4.43 -19.09
N ALA A 127 -5.30 -4.44 -19.18
CA ALA A 127 -6.05 -3.66 -20.16
C ALA A 127 -5.78 -2.15 -20.02
N TYR A 128 -5.69 -1.64 -18.80
CA TYR A 128 -5.30 -0.24 -18.57
C TYR A 128 -3.83 0.03 -18.94
N GLY A 129 -2.93 -0.87 -18.57
CA GLY A 129 -1.51 -0.78 -18.91
C GLY A 129 -1.29 -0.75 -20.43
N ILE A 130 -2.08 -1.49 -21.20
CA ILE A 130 -2.09 -1.45 -22.66
C ILE A 130 -2.58 -0.08 -23.15
N ARG A 131 -3.76 0.37 -22.70
CA ARG A 131 -4.35 1.66 -23.12
C ARG A 131 -3.46 2.88 -22.82
N THR A 132 -2.67 2.82 -21.76
CA THR A 132 -1.82 3.93 -21.31
C THR A 132 -0.34 3.73 -21.59
N ASN A 133 0.03 2.67 -22.33
CA ASN A 133 1.42 2.31 -22.62
C ASN A 133 2.32 2.19 -21.37
N LYS A 134 1.74 1.75 -20.24
CA LYS A 134 2.46 1.55 -18.98
C LYS A 134 2.98 0.13 -18.87
N ASN A 135 4.08 -0.17 -19.57
CA ASN A 135 4.68 -1.52 -19.65
C ASN A 135 5.01 -2.13 -18.28
N ASN A 136 5.49 -1.33 -17.33
CA ASN A 136 5.80 -1.81 -15.96
C ASN A 136 4.57 -2.37 -15.24
N LEU A 137 3.41 -1.75 -15.46
CA LEU A 137 2.16 -2.16 -14.85
C LEU A 137 1.65 -3.47 -15.46
N GLN A 138 1.74 -3.59 -16.79
CA GLN A 138 1.44 -4.83 -17.50
C GLN A 138 2.36 -5.96 -17.03
N PHE A 139 3.66 -5.70 -16.93
CA PHE A 139 4.67 -6.66 -16.52
C PHE A 139 4.36 -7.24 -15.13
N GLY A 140 4.10 -6.38 -14.14
CA GLY A 140 3.76 -6.83 -12.78
C GLY A 140 2.46 -7.66 -12.73
N ALA A 141 1.42 -7.25 -13.45
CA ALA A 141 0.17 -8.00 -13.51
C ALA A 141 0.33 -9.37 -14.19
N TYR A 142 1.11 -9.46 -15.27
CA TYR A 142 1.41 -10.74 -15.90
C TYR A 142 2.23 -11.66 -14.99
N LEU A 143 3.26 -11.15 -14.30
CA LEU A 143 4.01 -11.94 -13.31
C LEU A 143 3.10 -12.51 -12.23
N PHE A 144 2.17 -11.70 -11.72
CA PHE A 144 1.20 -12.17 -10.73
C PHE A 144 0.34 -13.32 -11.28
N LYS A 145 -0.23 -13.15 -12.49
CA LYS A 145 -1.01 -14.21 -13.13
C LYS A 145 -0.19 -15.48 -13.37
N ILE A 146 1.07 -15.35 -13.80
CA ILE A 146 1.98 -16.48 -14.00
C ILE A 146 2.13 -17.27 -12.70
N ASN A 147 2.54 -16.60 -11.62
CA ASN A 147 2.76 -17.26 -10.33
C ASN A 147 1.50 -17.96 -9.86
N PHE A 148 0.36 -17.27 -9.94
CA PHE A 148 -0.92 -17.82 -9.51
C PHE A 148 -1.32 -19.07 -10.30
N LEU A 149 -1.30 -18.99 -11.63
CA LEU A 149 -1.80 -20.05 -12.49
C LEU A 149 -0.84 -21.24 -12.60
N LEU A 150 0.44 -21.06 -12.27
CA LEU A 150 1.47 -22.10 -12.37
C LEU A 150 1.21 -23.29 -11.43
N SER A 151 0.41 -23.13 -10.38
CA SER A 151 0.09 -24.23 -9.47
C SER A 151 -0.81 -25.30 -10.10
N ASP A 152 -1.61 -24.95 -11.11
CA ASP A 152 -2.51 -25.86 -11.80
C ASP A 152 -1.93 -26.23 -13.19
N PRO A 153 -1.59 -27.52 -13.42
CA PRO A 153 -1.08 -27.99 -14.71
C PRO A 153 -1.97 -27.66 -15.91
N LYS A 154 -3.30 -27.52 -15.74
CA LYS A 154 -4.21 -27.20 -16.84
C LYS A 154 -3.96 -25.81 -17.42
N ASN A 155 -3.40 -24.90 -16.63
CA ASN A 155 -3.17 -23.52 -17.04
C ASN A 155 -1.80 -23.30 -17.71
N ARG A 156 -0.97 -24.33 -17.88
CA ARG A 156 0.40 -24.18 -18.38
C ARG A 156 0.51 -23.53 -19.77
N PRO A 157 -0.32 -23.85 -20.78
CA PRO A 157 -0.27 -23.16 -22.07
C PRO A 157 -0.52 -21.64 -21.93
N LEU A 158 -1.44 -21.26 -21.05
CA LEU A 158 -1.76 -19.87 -20.76
C LEU A 158 -0.61 -19.18 -20.01
N VAL A 159 -0.03 -19.85 -19.01
CA VAL A 159 1.14 -19.36 -18.28
C VAL A 159 2.31 -19.09 -19.22
N TYR A 160 2.59 -20.00 -20.15
CA TYR A 160 3.67 -19.82 -21.12
C TYR A 160 3.42 -18.61 -22.04
N THR A 161 2.17 -18.35 -22.40
CA THR A 161 1.77 -17.15 -23.15
C THR A 161 2.09 -15.88 -22.37
N TYR A 162 1.77 -15.84 -21.07
CA TYR A 162 2.11 -14.70 -20.22
C TYR A 162 3.63 -14.55 -20.02
N ILE A 163 4.38 -15.64 -19.91
CA ILE A 163 5.84 -15.60 -19.83
C ILE A 163 6.44 -14.94 -21.08
N LYS A 164 5.96 -15.30 -22.28
CA LYS A 164 6.39 -14.64 -23.53
C LYS A 164 6.09 -13.13 -23.52
N ARG A 165 4.94 -12.72 -23.00
CA ARG A 165 4.60 -11.29 -22.87
C ARG A 165 5.52 -10.59 -21.87
N THR A 166 5.79 -11.18 -20.71
CA THR A 166 6.73 -10.58 -19.73
C THR A 166 8.14 -10.41 -20.31
N LYS A 167 8.62 -11.33 -21.16
CA LYS A 167 9.89 -11.17 -21.88
C LYS A 167 9.94 -9.89 -22.71
N GLN A 168 8.87 -9.59 -23.43
CA GLN A 168 8.76 -8.41 -24.30
C GLN A 168 8.69 -7.11 -23.49
N LEU A 169 8.14 -7.18 -22.28
CA LEU A 169 7.93 -6.04 -21.40
C LEU A 169 9.09 -5.80 -20.41
N ALA A 170 10.06 -6.71 -20.32
CA ALA A 170 11.16 -6.65 -19.36
C ALA A 170 12.23 -5.63 -19.78
N MET A 171 12.03 -4.37 -19.42
CA MET A 171 12.89 -3.25 -19.82
C MET A 171 14.09 -3.05 -18.89
N SER A 172 13.96 -3.40 -17.60
CA SER A 172 15.04 -3.26 -16.60
C SER A 172 15.74 -4.59 -16.30
N LYS A 173 16.97 -4.54 -15.77
CA LYS A 173 17.69 -5.75 -15.28
C LYS A 173 16.88 -6.52 -14.22
N ILE A 174 16.18 -5.79 -13.35
CA ILE A 174 15.30 -6.38 -12.34
C ILE A 174 14.17 -7.16 -13.01
N GLN A 175 13.47 -6.55 -13.98
CA GLN A 175 12.38 -7.21 -14.72
C GLN A 175 12.89 -8.40 -15.54
N GLN A 176 14.07 -8.30 -16.13
CA GLN A 176 14.68 -9.42 -16.85
C GLN A 176 14.98 -10.59 -15.90
N ALA A 177 15.52 -10.33 -14.71
CA ALA A 177 15.74 -11.37 -13.70
C ALA A 177 14.42 -12.05 -13.29
N TYR A 178 13.36 -11.29 -13.04
CA TYR A 178 12.04 -11.85 -12.76
C TYR A 178 11.47 -12.70 -13.89
N TYR A 179 11.63 -12.24 -15.14
CA TYR A 179 11.25 -13.03 -16.31
C TYR A 179 11.96 -14.39 -16.30
N TYR A 180 13.27 -14.42 -16.05
CA TYR A 180 14.02 -15.67 -15.97
C TYR A 180 13.53 -16.54 -14.82
N TYR A 181 13.25 -15.99 -13.65
CA TYR A 181 12.71 -16.77 -12.52
C TYR A 181 11.34 -17.37 -12.81
N SER A 182 10.44 -16.62 -13.44
CA SER A 182 9.13 -17.14 -13.87
C SER A 182 9.25 -18.21 -14.96
N LEU A 183 10.16 -18.04 -15.92
CA LEU A 183 10.44 -19.06 -16.93
C LEU A 183 11.02 -20.34 -16.29
N ALA A 184 11.97 -20.20 -15.36
CA ALA A 184 12.58 -21.34 -14.67
C ALA A 184 11.56 -22.11 -13.82
N ALA A 185 10.66 -21.40 -13.14
CA ALA A 185 9.56 -22.02 -12.40
C ALA A 185 8.62 -22.81 -13.33
N TYR A 186 8.30 -22.25 -14.51
CA TYR A 186 7.55 -22.94 -15.54
C TYR A 186 8.25 -24.21 -16.03
N LEU A 187 9.53 -24.12 -16.39
CA LEU A 187 10.34 -25.25 -16.84
C LEU A 187 10.43 -26.36 -15.78
N THR A 188 10.50 -25.97 -14.50
CA THR A 188 10.45 -26.92 -13.37
C THR A 188 9.14 -27.70 -13.34
N GLY A 189 8.00 -27.02 -13.56
CA GLY A 189 6.68 -27.66 -13.66
C GLY A 189 6.57 -28.62 -14.85
N GLU A 190 7.26 -28.31 -15.94
CA GLU A 190 7.42 -29.16 -17.13
C GLU A 190 8.44 -30.29 -16.96
N LYS A 191 9.04 -30.44 -15.76
CA LYS A 191 10.10 -31.42 -15.46
C LYS A 191 11.37 -31.26 -16.31
N ARG A 192 11.56 -30.09 -16.93
CA ARG A 192 12.76 -29.72 -17.71
C ARG A 192 13.83 -29.14 -16.80
N TYR A 193 14.33 -29.97 -15.89
CA TYR A 193 15.11 -29.51 -14.73
C TYR A 193 16.45 -28.85 -15.10
N ASP A 194 17.19 -29.38 -16.06
CA ASP A 194 18.48 -28.79 -16.46
C ASP A 194 18.31 -27.39 -17.06
N GLU A 195 17.28 -27.22 -17.88
CA GLU A 195 16.95 -25.91 -18.44
C GLU A 195 16.46 -24.95 -17.36
N ALA A 196 15.68 -25.43 -16.39
CA ALA A 196 15.26 -24.63 -15.24
C ALA A 196 16.45 -24.14 -14.41
N ILE A 197 17.42 -25.02 -14.12
CA ILE A 197 18.66 -24.68 -13.38
C ILE A 197 19.43 -23.59 -14.12
N GLN A 198 19.71 -23.78 -15.41
CA GLN A 198 20.41 -22.77 -16.22
C GLN A 198 19.64 -21.45 -16.26
N THR A 199 18.31 -21.51 -16.31
CA THR A 199 17.46 -20.31 -16.36
C THR A 199 17.45 -19.56 -15.02
N TYR A 200 17.40 -20.27 -13.88
CA TYR A 200 17.57 -19.64 -12.56
C TYR A 200 18.94 -18.97 -12.41
N GLN A 201 20.01 -19.65 -12.85
CA GLN A 201 21.36 -19.09 -12.85
C GLN A 201 21.49 -17.86 -13.74
N LYS A 202 20.84 -17.85 -14.92
CA LYS A 202 20.78 -16.67 -15.80
C LYS A 202 20.08 -15.49 -15.12
N GLY A 203 18.92 -15.73 -14.49
CA GLY A 203 18.21 -14.67 -13.76
C GLY A 203 19.06 -14.06 -12.65
N TYR A 204 19.78 -14.90 -11.91
CA TYR A 204 20.73 -14.48 -10.90
C TYR A 204 21.91 -13.66 -11.47
N ALA A 205 22.49 -14.09 -12.60
CA ALA A 205 23.59 -13.38 -13.24
C ALA A 205 23.17 -12.00 -13.78
N VAL A 206 21.95 -11.88 -14.31
CA VAL A 206 21.41 -10.62 -14.83
C VAL A 206 21.23 -9.59 -13.73
N ASN A 207 20.77 -10.04 -12.57
CA ASN A 207 20.70 -9.18 -11.41
C ASN A 207 20.99 -9.93 -10.11
N PRO A 208 22.21 -9.80 -9.55
CA PRO A 208 22.51 -10.39 -8.25
C PRO A 208 21.81 -9.66 -7.09
N LYS A 209 21.22 -8.46 -7.32
CA LYS A 209 20.50 -7.66 -6.31
C LYS A 209 19.20 -7.06 -6.83
N ILE A 210 18.03 -7.57 -6.43
CA ILE A 210 16.75 -6.89 -6.72
C ILE A 210 16.39 -5.96 -5.56
N GLY A 211 16.42 -4.65 -5.82
CA GLY A 211 16.14 -3.65 -4.79
C GLY A 211 17.20 -3.68 -3.68
N ALA A 212 16.74 -3.77 -2.43
CA ALA A 212 17.61 -3.87 -1.24
C ALA A 212 18.02 -5.32 -0.90
N ILE A 213 17.56 -6.31 -1.68
CA ILE A 213 17.71 -7.73 -1.38
C ILE A 213 18.76 -8.35 -2.29
N ASN A 214 19.59 -9.21 -1.72
CA ASN A 214 20.48 -10.05 -2.51
C ASN A 214 19.61 -11.18 -3.09
N ASN A 215 19.48 -11.26 -4.41
CA ASN A 215 18.68 -12.32 -5.05
C ASN A 215 19.17 -13.74 -4.78
N GLN A 216 20.35 -13.85 -4.17
CA GLN A 216 20.96 -15.10 -3.76
C GLN A 216 19.99 -15.96 -2.96
N GLU A 217 19.22 -15.34 -2.04
CA GLU A 217 18.35 -16.09 -1.12
C GLU A 217 17.32 -16.97 -1.88
N PHE A 218 16.49 -16.29 -2.67
CA PHE A 218 15.42 -16.95 -3.42
C PHE A 218 15.96 -17.92 -4.47
N VAL A 219 17.08 -17.58 -5.11
CA VAL A 219 17.70 -18.43 -6.12
C VAL A 219 18.22 -19.73 -5.49
N PHE A 220 18.85 -19.68 -4.33
CA PHE A 220 19.32 -20.89 -3.65
C PHE A 220 18.17 -21.80 -3.24
N LEU A 221 17.09 -21.23 -2.70
CA LEU A 221 15.89 -22.00 -2.39
C LEU A 221 15.29 -22.68 -3.64
N PHE A 222 15.16 -21.93 -4.75
CA PHE A 222 14.60 -22.50 -5.98
C PHE A 222 15.51 -23.55 -6.60
N LEU A 223 16.82 -23.30 -6.66
CA LEU A 223 17.79 -24.28 -7.14
C LEU A 223 17.75 -25.55 -6.30
N SER A 224 17.73 -25.43 -4.96
CA SER A 224 17.58 -26.55 -4.05
C SER A 224 16.38 -27.42 -4.42
N ARG A 225 15.21 -26.80 -4.58
CA ARG A 225 13.98 -27.50 -4.98
C ARG A 225 14.11 -28.21 -6.33
N VAL A 226 14.67 -27.55 -7.33
CA VAL A 226 14.84 -28.15 -8.66
C VAL A 226 15.79 -29.35 -8.60
N TYR A 227 16.90 -29.24 -7.89
CA TYR A 227 17.83 -30.36 -7.69
C TYR A 227 17.18 -31.52 -6.95
N ARG A 228 16.37 -31.26 -5.90
CA ARG A 228 15.60 -32.31 -5.21
C ARG A 228 14.64 -33.02 -6.17
N LEU A 229 13.89 -32.27 -6.98
CA LEU A 229 12.97 -32.84 -7.98
C LEU A 229 13.69 -33.65 -9.07
N LYS A 230 14.92 -33.26 -9.42
CA LYS A 230 15.83 -34.01 -10.30
C LYS A 230 16.46 -35.24 -9.61
N LYS A 231 16.26 -35.43 -8.30
CA LYS A 231 16.88 -36.48 -7.48
C LYS A 231 18.40 -36.33 -7.29
N ASP A 232 18.91 -35.12 -7.51
CA ASP A 232 20.28 -34.75 -7.19
C ASP A 232 20.32 -34.13 -5.78
N TYR A 233 20.28 -35.02 -4.80
CA TYR A 233 20.15 -34.63 -3.40
C TYR A 233 21.38 -33.92 -2.84
N ALA A 234 22.57 -34.21 -3.37
CA ALA A 234 23.81 -33.56 -2.96
C ALA A 234 23.76 -32.05 -3.24
N ASN A 235 23.38 -31.67 -4.46
CA ASN A 235 23.21 -30.27 -4.82
C ASN A 235 22.03 -29.62 -4.10
N ALA A 236 20.92 -30.35 -3.90
CA ALA A 236 19.77 -29.84 -3.14
C ALA A 236 20.15 -29.47 -1.69
N ILE A 237 20.91 -30.34 -1.01
CA ILE A 237 21.43 -30.07 0.34
C ILE A 237 22.38 -28.87 0.33
N MET A 238 23.33 -28.84 -0.62
CA MET A 238 24.31 -27.75 -0.73
C MET A 238 23.62 -26.39 -0.83
N PHE A 239 22.65 -26.23 -1.74
CA PHE A 239 21.95 -24.96 -1.93
C PHE A 239 21.05 -24.59 -0.75
N SER A 240 20.38 -25.56 -0.11
CA SER A 240 19.58 -25.27 1.09
C SER A 240 20.44 -24.84 2.27
N ARG A 241 21.65 -25.38 2.41
CA ARG A 241 22.60 -24.97 3.45
C ARG A 241 23.15 -23.57 3.18
N LYS A 242 23.54 -23.27 1.93
CA LYS A 242 23.94 -21.92 1.53
C LYS A 242 22.87 -20.88 1.90
N GLU A 243 21.60 -21.23 1.72
CA GLU A 243 20.47 -20.38 2.13
C GLU A 243 20.45 -20.15 3.64
N LEU A 244 20.53 -21.20 4.45
CA LEU A 244 20.54 -21.09 5.90
C LEU A 244 21.77 -20.33 6.42
N ASP A 245 22.95 -20.58 5.86
CA ASP A 245 24.19 -19.90 6.24
C ASP A 245 24.08 -18.40 5.96
N LEU A 246 23.49 -18.02 4.82
CA LEU A 246 23.24 -16.63 4.45
C LEU A 246 22.28 -15.93 5.43
N LEU A 247 21.23 -16.63 5.87
CA LEU A 247 20.20 -16.11 6.79
C LEU A 247 20.58 -16.13 8.27
N THR A 248 21.61 -16.89 8.64
CA THR A 248 22.09 -17.01 10.03
C THR A 248 23.35 -16.19 10.28
N ASN A 249 24.05 -15.75 9.23
CA ASN A 249 25.22 -14.90 9.36
C ASN A 249 24.82 -13.53 9.93
N PRO A 250 25.28 -13.16 11.14
CA PRO A 250 24.94 -11.88 11.77
C PRO A 250 25.54 -10.67 11.04
N TYR A 251 26.52 -10.90 10.16
CA TYR A 251 27.13 -9.90 9.29
C TYR A 251 26.48 -9.83 7.91
N SER A 252 25.48 -10.69 7.62
CA SER A 252 24.68 -10.52 6.42
C SER A 252 23.97 -9.16 6.54
N LYS A 253 24.30 -8.24 5.63
CA LYS A 253 23.62 -6.92 5.51
C LYS A 253 22.22 -7.09 4.92
N LEU A 254 21.50 -8.13 5.32
CA LEU A 254 20.16 -8.40 4.84
C LEU A 254 19.21 -7.44 5.53
N SER A 255 18.78 -6.42 4.81
CA SER A 255 17.70 -5.52 5.23
C SER A 255 16.33 -6.19 5.00
N LEU A 256 16.19 -7.44 5.44
CA LEU A 256 14.94 -8.19 5.39
C LEU A 256 14.21 -8.01 6.72
N ASP A 257 12.88 -7.84 6.67
CA ASP A 257 12.11 -7.82 7.91
C ASP A 257 12.15 -9.19 8.62
N PRO A 258 11.93 -9.24 9.94
CA PRO A 258 12.05 -10.47 10.71
C PRO A 258 11.12 -11.61 10.25
N ILE A 259 9.92 -11.28 9.75
CA ILE A 259 8.96 -12.28 9.26
C ILE A 259 9.52 -12.93 7.99
N THR A 260 9.98 -12.11 7.05
CA THR A 260 10.63 -12.59 5.82
C THR A 260 11.79 -13.52 6.11
N GLN A 261 12.70 -13.13 7.00
CA GLN A 261 13.85 -13.97 7.34
C GLN A 261 13.41 -15.31 7.92
N ALA A 262 12.37 -15.31 8.77
CA ALA A 262 11.81 -16.53 9.32
C ALA A 262 11.13 -17.40 8.25
N GLU A 263 10.44 -16.81 7.27
CA GLU A 263 9.85 -17.55 6.14
C GLU A 263 10.92 -18.22 5.26
N LEU A 264 12.02 -17.53 4.98
CA LEU A 264 13.13 -18.11 4.22
C LEU A 264 13.80 -19.26 4.98
N ARG A 265 14.10 -19.09 6.27
CA ARG A 265 14.65 -20.18 7.11
C ARG A 265 13.69 -21.36 7.21
N ARG A 266 12.38 -21.08 7.32
CA ARG A 266 11.34 -22.11 7.31
C ARG A 266 11.36 -22.92 6.02
N TRP A 267 11.43 -22.27 4.86
CA TRP A 267 11.46 -22.97 3.57
C TRP A 267 12.75 -23.76 3.35
N ALA A 268 13.90 -23.21 3.73
CA ALA A 268 15.17 -23.92 3.62
C ALA A 268 15.20 -25.19 4.50
N ASN A 269 14.70 -25.09 5.74
CA ASN A 269 14.53 -26.27 6.61
C ASN A 269 13.51 -27.27 6.04
N GLN A 270 12.42 -26.79 5.43
CA GLN A 270 11.46 -27.68 4.77
C GLN A 270 12.10 -28.48 3.63
N GLU A 271 12.86 -27.83 2.76
CA GLU A 271 13.50 -28.52 1.64
C GLU A 271 14.55 -29.51 2.16
N LEU A 272 15.35 -29.16 3.17
CA LEU A 272 16.29 -30.12 3.80
C LEU A 272 15.57 -31.32 4.42
N ALA A 273 14.48 -31.10 5.14
CA ALA A 273 13.68 -32.18 5.72
C ALA A 273 13.18 -33.13 4.62
N LEU A 274 12.64 -32.59 3.53
CA LEU A 274 12.19 -33.38 2.38
C LEU A 274 13.33 -34.14 1.71
N VAL A 275 14.50 -33.51 1.48
CA VAL A 275 15.66 -34.20 0.88
C VAL A 275 16.11 -35.35 1.77
N TYR A 276 16.30 -35.13 3.07
CA TYR A 276 16.77 -36.19 3.98
C TYR A 276 15.74 -37.31 4.14
N HIS A 277 14.45 -36.99 4.15
CA HIS A 277 13.39 -37.99 4.14
C HIS A 277 13.44 -38.85 2.87
N GLU A 278 13.59 -38.22 1.70
CA GLU A 278 13.71 -38.93 0.42
C GLU A 278 15.00 -39.77 0.30
N LEU A 279 16.04 -39.45 1.08
CA LEU A 279 17.28 -40.22 1.24
C LEU A 279 17.18 -41.36 2.27
N GLY A 280 16.12 -41.41 3.08
CA GLY A 280 15.98 -42.37 4.19
C GLY A 280 16.73 -41.98 5.47
N ASP A 281 17.33 -40.78 5.55
CA ASP A 281 17.95 -40.25 6.77
C ASP A 281 16.90 -39.55 7.65
N TYR A 282 16.00 -40.34 8.22
CA TYR A 282 14.86 -39.83 8.98
C TYR A 282 15.26 -38.98 10.19
N LYS A 283 16.39 -39.32 10.83
CA LYS A 283 16.91 -38.54 11.96
C LYS A 283 17.21 -37.09 11.56
N LYS A 284 17.88 -36.87 10.43
CA LYS A 284 18.14 -35.51 9.93
C LYS A 284 16.87 -34.86 9.40
N ALA A 285 15.98 -35.63 8.77
CA ALA A 285 14.70 -35.12 8.29
C ALA A 285 13.87 -34.54 9.44
N ASP A 286 13.72 -35.27 10.53
CA ASP A 286 12.98 -34.86 11.72
C ASP A 286 13.60 -33.64 12.39
N ALA A 287 14.93 -33.58 12.49
CA ALA A 287 15.63 -32.40 13.03
C ALA A 287 15.31 -31.13 12.22
N HIS A 288 15.32 -31.21 10.89
CA HIS A 288 14.95 -30.08 10.04
C HIS A 288 13.44 -29.77 10.06
N TRP A 289 12.58 -30.78 10.24
CA TRP A 289 11.15 -30.58 10.41
C TRP A 289 10.81 -29.85 11.73
N LEU A 290 11.51 -30.19 12.82
CA LEU A 290 11.41 -29.46 14.09
C LEU A 290 11.79 -27.99 13.92
N ASN A 291 12.90 -27.69 13.23
CA ASN A 291 13.31 -26.32 12.93
C ASN A 291 12.29 -25.59 12.02
N HIS A 292 11.71 -26.29 11.05
CA HIS A 292 10.63 -25.76 10.21
C HIS A 292 9.43 -25.30 11.05
N ASN A 293 8.99 -26.14 12.00
CA ASN A 293 7.87 -25.83 12.88
C ASN A 293 8.20 -24.69 13.86
N ALA A 294 9.42 -24.66 14.40
CA ALA A 294 9.88 -23.56 15.25
C ALA A 294 9.83 -22.20 14.53
N GLU A 295 10.19 -22.14 13.24
CA GLU A 295 10.04 -20.91 12.45
C GLU A 295 8.57 -20.56 12.16
N ILE A 296 7.65 -21.54 12.04
CA ILE A 296 6.20 -21.27 11.94
C ILE A 296 5.70 -20.59 13.22
N ASP A 297 6.10 -21.09 14.39
CA ASP A 297 5.72 -20.51 15.67
C ASP A 297 6.27 -19.09 15.82
N LYS A 298 7.54 -18.88 15.41
CA LYS A 298 8.17 -17.55 15.37
C LYS A 298 7.43 -16.59 14.43
N ILE A 299 7.08 -17.01 13.22
CA ILE A 299 6.28 -16.21 12.28
C ILE A 299 4.93 -15.85 12.90
N SER A 300 4.28 -16.78 13.57
CA SER A 300 2.97 -16.57 14.21
C SER A 300 3.06 -15.61 15.40
N ALA A 301 4.13 -15.69 16.19
CA ALA A 301 4.42 -14.74 17.26
C ALA A 301 4.69 -13.33 16.69
N LEU A 302 5.56 -13.22 15.69
CA LEU A 302 5.86 -11.96 15.02
C LEU A 302 4.59 -11.34 14.43
N LYS A 303 3.77 -12.12 13.71
CA LYS A 303 2.51 -11.64 13.12
C LYS A 303 1.51 -11.15 14.17
N ARG A 304 1.46 -11.75 15.36
CA ARG A 304 0.66 -11.24 16.48
C ARG A 304 1.20 -9.89 16.94
N THR A 305 2.49 -9.78 17.21
CA THR A 305 3.11 -8.50 17.62
C THR A 305 2.93 -7.39 16.59
N TYR A 306 3.08 -7.69 15.29
CA TYR A 306 2.83 -6.72 14.22
C TYR A 306 1.33 -6.45 14.00
N GLY A 307 0.47 -7.44 14.25
CA GLY A 307 -0.99 -7.29 14.22
C GLY A 307 -1.46 -6.33 15.29
N ASP A 308 -1.00 -6.51 16.53
CA ASP A 308 -1.28 -5.61 17.65
C ASP A 308 -0.83 -4.17 17.34
N PHE A 309 0.30 -4.02 16.63
CA PHE A 309 0.78 -2.71 16.17
C PHE A 309 -0.13 -2.09 15.08
N SER A 310 -0.63 -2.90 14.14
CA SER A 310 -1.58 -2.46 13.12
C SER A 310 -2.92 -2.03 13.73
N ASP A 311 -3.40 -2.77 14.72
CA ASP A 311 -4.63 -2.43 15.45
C ASP A 311 -4.46 -1.13 16.25
N LEU A 312 -3.30 -0.94 16.88
CA LEU A 312 -2.95 0.31 17.55
C LEU A 312 -2.88 1.49 16.58
N GLN A 313 -2.24 1.31 15.41
CA GLN A 313 -2.21 2.35 14.37
C GLN A 313 -3.62 2.69 13.87
N THR A 314 -4.46 1.68 13.68
CA THR A 314 -5.87 1.87 13.27
C THR A 314 -6.62 2.68 14.31
N ALA A 315 -6.47 2.35 15.61
CA ALA A 315 -7.11 3.10 16.69
C ALA A 315 -6.61 4.56 16.78
N ILE A 316 -5.33 4.81 16.50
CA ILE A 316 -4.77 6.18 16.43
C ILE A 316 -5.42 6.96 15.28
N ILE A 317 -5.46 6.38 14.07
CA ILE A 317 -6.06 7.01 12.88
C ILE A 317 -7.55 7.30 13.12
N GLU A 318 -8.30 6.34 13.68
CA GLU A 318 -9.72 6.54 13.99
C GLU A 318 -9.94 7.68 14.99
N ARG A 319 -9.06 7.79 15.99
CA ARG A 319 -9.08 8.89 16.96
C ARG A 319 -8.77 10.24 16.31
N GLU A 320 -7.78 10.30 15.43
CA GLU A 320 -7.43 11.52 14.68
C GLU A 320 -8.56 11.96 13.76
N LEU A 321 -9.18 11.04 13.02
CA LEU A 321 -10.34 11.31 12.17
C LEU A 321 -11.53 11.84 12.97
N LYS A 322 -11.76 11.29 14.17
CA LYS A 322 -12.81 11.77 15.07
C LYS A 322 -12.53 13.21 15.52
N LEU A 323 -11.30 13.52 15.92
CA LEU A 323 -10.89 14.87 16.31
C LEU A 323 -11.00 15.86 15.15
N GLU A 324 -10.62 15.47 13.94
CA GLU A 324 -10.75 16.31 12.75
C GLU A 324 -12.22 16.64 12.44
N ASN A 325 -13.11 15.65 12.54
CA ASN A 325 -14.55 15.85 12.36
C ASN A 325 -15.15 16.76 13.45
N GLU A 326 -14.71 16.62 14.71
CA GLU A 326 -15.11 17.50 15.81
C GLU A 326 -14.63 18.94 15.57
N ASN A 327 -13.37 19.13 15.14
CA ASN A 327 -12.81 20.43 14.80
C ASN A 327 -13.53 21.07 13.60
N TYR A 328 -13.90 20.28 12.59
CA TYR A 328 -14.69 20.74 11.46
C TYR A 328 -16.08 21.22 11.89
N LYS A 329 -16.76 20.47 12.77
CA LYS A 329 -18.05 20.91 13.34
C LYS A 329 -17.89 22.18 14.17
N LEU A 330 -16.80 22.31 14.92
CA LEU A 330 -16.51 23.52 15.70
C LEU A 330 -16.28 24.73 14.79
N SER A 331 -15.51 24.58 13.71
CA SER A 331 -15.26 25.68 12.76
C SER A 331 -16.56 26.12 12.07
N GLN A 332 -17.45 25.19 11.71
CA GLN A 332 -18.78 25.52 11.21
C GLN A 332 -19.61 26.31 12.23
N ARG A 333 -19.59 25.92 13.51
CA ARG A 333 -20.29 26.65 14.57
C ARG A 333 -19.73 28.06 14.76
N MET A 334 -18.41 28.22 14.76
CA MET A 334 -17.78 29.55 14.85
C MET A 334 -18.13 30.44 13.65
N ALA A 335 -18.19 29.88 12.44
CA ALA A 335 -18.63 30.61 11.26
C ALA A 335 -20.09 31.07 11.40
N GLN A 336 -21.00 30.18 11.83
CA GLN A 336 -22.40 30.51 12.08
C GLN A 336 -22.58 31.57 13.19
N GLU A 337 -21.80 31.50 14.26
CA GLU A 337 -21.82 32.52 15.32
C GLU A 337 -21.30 33.87 14.84
N THR A 338 -20.25 33.87 14.01
CA THR A 338 -19.71 35.09 13.39
C THR A 338 -20.75 35.75 12.50
N ASP A 339 -21.46 34.97 11.68
CA ASP A 339 -22.53 35.47 10.82
C ASP A 339 -23.71 35.99 11.66
N ARG A 340 -24.13 35.27 12.70
CA ARG A 340 -25.14 35.75 13.65
C ARG A 340 -24.75 37.08 14.28
N ARG A 341 -23.50 37.24 14.74
CA ARG A 341 -23.00 38.50 15.30
C ARG A 341 -23.06 39.64 14.28
N LYS A 342 -22.66 39.40 13.03
CA LYS A 342 -22.77 40.39 11.95
C LYS A 342 -24.22 40.77 11.67
N THR A 343 -25.13 39.79 11.62
CA THR A 343 -26.56 40.05 11.46
C THR A 343 -27.11 40.88 12.62
N THR A 344 -26.78 40.53 13.86
CA THR A 344 -27.19 41.31 15.05
C THR A 344 -26.65 42.74 15.00
N GLN A 345 -25.39 42.94 14.61
CA GLN A 345 -24.79 44.27 14.42
C GLN A 345 -25.50 45.06 13.31
N LEU A 346 -25.80 44.44 12.16
CA LEU A 346 -26.50 45.10 11.06
C LEU A 346 -27.93 45.52 11.44
N VAL A 347 -28.64 44.66 12.18
CA VAL A 347 -29.97 45.00 12.73
C VAL A 347 -29.85 46.17 13.70
N ALA A 348 -28.88 46.16 14.61
CA ALA A 348 -28.65 47.27 15.54
C ALA A 348 -28.34 48.58 14.78
N PHE A 349 -27.48 48.56 13.77
CA PHE A 349 -27.18 49.74 12.94
C PHE A 349 -28.41 50.25 12.19
N THR A 350 -29.23 49.36 11.63
CA THR A 350 -30.48 49.72 10.94
C THR A 350 -31.46 50.42 11.89
N VAL A 351 -31.59 49.91 13.12
CA VAL A 351 -32.45 50.52 14.14
C VAL A 351 -31.92 51.90 14.55
N ILE A 352 -30.62 52.03 14.83
CA ILE A 352 -29.99 53.32 15.20
C ILE A 352 -30.16 54.34 14.07
N PHE A 353 -29.90 53.93 12.82
CA PHE A 353 -30.06 54.80 11.65
C PHE A 353 -31.52 55.26 11.47
N GLY A 354 -32.48 54.35 11.63
CA GLY A 354 -33.90 54.69 11.58
C GLY A 354 -34.31 55.72 12.64
N LEU A 355 -33.80 55.58 13.87
CA LEU A 355 -34.02 56.56 14.94
C LEU A 355 -33.40 57.93 14.63
N LEU A 356 -32.21 57.97 14.03
CA LEU A 356 -31.55 59.22 13.62
C LEU A 356 -32.33 59.94 12.52
N VAL A 357 -32.83 59.21 11.50
CA VAL A 357 -33.67 59.79 10.45
C VAL A 357 -34.96 60.37 11.05
N LEU A 358 -35.59 59.65 11.98
CA LEU A 358 -36.79 60.12 12.66
C LEU A 358 -36.52 61.40 13.47
N LEU A 359 -35.39 61.46 14.18
CA LEU A 359 -34.96 62.65 14.91
C LEU A 359 -34.74 63.85 13.97
N ILE A 360 -34.08 63.65 12.83
CA ILE A 360 -33.87 64.70 11.82
C ILE A 360 -35.20 65.22 11.28
N LEU A 361 -36.16 64.32 11.01
CA LEU A 361 -37.50 64.73 10.56
C LEU A 361 -38.23 65.54 11.64
N VAL A 362 -38.20 65.10 12.89
CA VAL A 362 -38.78 65.84 14.03
C VAL A 362 -38.16 67.24 14.14
N LEU A 363 -36.84 67.35 14.08
CA LEU A 363 -36.13 68.63 14.09
C LEU A 363 -36.52 69.49 12.88
N PHE A 364 -36.59 68.93 11.68
CA PHE A 364 -37.01 69.64 10.48
C PHE A 364 -38.42 70.21 10.61
N PHE A 365 -39.39 69.41 11.07
CA PHE A 365 -40.76 69.87 11.31
C PHE A 365 -40.81 70.95 12.40
N TYR A 366 -40.03 70.80 13.47
CA TYR A 366 -39.90 71.80 14.53
C TYR A 366 -39.37 73.13 13.98
N TYR A 367 -38.27 73.12 13.23
CA TYR A 367 -37.70 74.32 12.60
C TYR A 367 -38.66 74.95 11.58
N LYS A 368 -39.36 74.14 10.79
CA LYS A 368 -40.37 74.63 9.85
C LYS A 368 -41.51 75.36 10.57
N GLN A 369 -41.96 74.85 11.72
CA GLN A 369 -42.96 75.54 12.54
C GLN A 369 -42.42 76.86 13.10
N GLN A 370 -41.18 76.88 13.61
CA GLN A 370 -40.53 78.11 14.09
C GLN A 370 -40.42 79.19 13.00
N ILE A 371 -39.96 78.82 11.80
CA ILE A 371 -39.89 79.75 10.65
C ILE A 371 -41.27 80.29 10.29
N LYS A 372 -42.30 79.44 10.29
CA LYS A 372 -43.69 79.86 10.03
C LYS A 372 -44.18 80.86 11.09
N ALA A 373 -43.88 80.62 12.36
CA ALA A 373 -44.21 81.54 13.46
C ALA A 373 -43.51 82.90 13.29
N LEU A 374 -42.21 82.91 13.01
CA LEU A 374 -41.42 84.13 12.76
C LEU A 374 -41.92 84.90 11.52
N THR A 375 -42.29 84.20 10.46
CA THR A 375 -42.81 84.82 9.23
C THR A 375 -44.17 85.48 9.47
N ASN A 376 -45.03 84.86 10.29
CA ASN A 376 -46.30 85.44 10.69
C ASN A 376 -46.12 86.68 11.57
N GLN A 377 -45.16 86.68 12.50
CA GLN A 377 -44.82 87.87 13.29
C GLN A 377 -44.36 89.04 12.41
N ARG A 378 -43.53 88.77 11.40
CA ARG A 378 -43.08 89.80 10.41
C ARG A 378 -44.18 90.34 9.50
N LYS A 379 -45.32 89.66 9.37
CA LYS A 379 -46.46 90.17 8.58
C LYS A 379 -47.39 91.07 9.41
N ILE A 380 -47.28 91.01 10.74
CA ILE A 380 -48.10 91.78 11.68
C ILE A 380 -47.38 93.08 12.10
N ALA A 381 -46.04 93.05 12.12
CA ALA A 381 -45.19 94.24 12.20
C ALA A 381 -45.06 94.90 10.82
#